data_AF-A0A6H1ZDZ9-F1
#
_entry.id   AF-A0A6H1ZDZ9-F1
#
_cell.length_a   1.000
_cell.length_b   1.000
_cell.length_c   1.000
_cell.angle_alpha   90.00
_cell.angle_beta   90.00
_cell.angle_gamma   90.00
#
_symmetry.space_group_name_H-M   'P 1'
#
loop_
_entity.id
_entity.type
_entity.pdbx_description
1 polymer ?
#
loop_
_entity_poly.entity_id
_entity_poly.type
_entity_poly.pdbx_seq_one_letter_code
_entity_poly.pdbx_strand_id
1 'polypeptide(L)'
;MWDGAGEIYPLVGGDPNLSAMQWRFPTGARIKFAHMQYEKNRLDWQGAQIPLIGFDQLEHFTAAQFWYMLSRNRSTCGVRPYIRATVNPDPDSFVAELVAWWIDQQAGFAIPERAGVLRWFVRIDDRLVWFDSSGEAREKYPDIPPKSLTFIPAKVEDNPELLRKDPGYIANLMALPLVDRERLLGGNWIIRPAAGKVFNRGWFELVDAIPEGGEECRFWDFAATERETKGDDPDYTAGVKIRKVGMVYYVIDCVADQVGPADQDKLFLGVSRQDQRKSGAPYMVRWETEPASAGKKETWRLTTMLAGYDAKGIRPQGDKITRAKPLAAQAEVGNVKLLRGPWNQRWLQHMHSVPDGPHDDIMDATAGAFNALLEPWGLQTMPSLYD
;
A
#
# COMPACT_ATOMS: atom_id res chain seq x y z
N MET A 1 -1.71 19.14 -8.29
CA MET A 1 -0.67 19.92 -9.00
C MET A 1 -1.25 21.00 -9.92
N TRP A 2 -2.17 20.68 -10.84
CA TRP A 2 -2.75 21.68 -11.75
C TRP A 2 -3.44 22.84 -11.01
N ASP A 3 -4.28 22.53 -10.02
CA ASP A 3 -5.03 23.54 -9.28
C ASP A 3 -4.11 24.48 -8.49
N GLY A 4 -3.08 23.94 -7.82
CA GLY A 4 -2.07 24.74 -7.14
C GLY A 4 -1.27 25.64 -8.10
N ALA A 5 -1.03 25.20 -9.35
CA ALA A 5 -0.45 26.08 -10.37
C ALA A 5 -1.39 27.24 -10.73
N GLY A 6 -2.71 27.02 -10.68
CA GLY A 6 -3.72 28.06 -10.89
C GLY A 6 -3.70 29.19 -9.86
N GLU A 7 -3.16 28.96 -8.66
CA GLU A 7 -3.00 30.00 -7.64
C GLU A 7 -1.75 30.87 -7.88
N ILE A 8 -0.73 30.33 -8.58
CA ILE A 8 0.60 30.95 -8.68
C ILE A 8 0.86 31.50 -10.08
N TYR A 9 0.64 30.70 -11.12
CA TYR A 9 1.06 31.04 -12.49
C TYR A 9 0.36 32.28 -13.06
N PRO A 10 -0.93 32.55 -12.79
CA PRO A 10 -1.56 33.80 -13.23
C PRO A 10 -0.87 35.05 -12.68
N LEU A 11 -0.28 35.00 -11.48
CA LEU A 11 0.42 36.13 -10.85
C LEU A 11 1.67 36.57 -11.62
N VAL A 12 2.20 35.69 -12.48
CA VAL A 12 3.36 35.95 -13.36
C VAL A 12 2.99 35.91 -14.85
N GLY A 13 1.70 36.11 -15.17
CA GLY A 13 1.20 36.20 -16.54
C GLY A 13 1.00 34.86 -17.25
N GLY A 14 0.90 33.76 -16.50
CA GLY A 14 0.60 32.44 -17.04
C GLY A 14 -0.84 32.32 -17.56
N ASP A 15 -0.99 31.87 -18.80
CA ASP A 15 -2.26 31.58 -19.48
C ASP A 15 -2.50 30.06 -19.54
N PRO A 16 -3.63 29.54 -19.01
CA PRO A 16 -3.91 28.12 -18.97
C PRO A 16 -4.49 27.60 -20.30
N ASN A 17 -4.11 26.38 -20.65
CA ASN A 17 -4.71 25.59 -21.71
C ASN A 17 -5.10 24.22 -21.16
N LEU A 18 -6.36 24.10 -20.75
CA LEU A 18 -6.90 22.91 -20.10
C LEU A 18 -6.89 21.67 -21.02
N SER A 19 -7.21 21.84 -22.31
CA SER A 19 -7.26 20.69 -23.24
C SER A 19 -5.87 20.07 -23.46
N ALA A 20 -4.83 20.87 -23.42
CA ALA A 20 -3.44 20.42 -23.55
C ALA A 20 -2.76 20.15 -22.20
N MET A 21 -3.44 20.40 -21.08
CA MET A 21 -2.86 20.42 -19.72
C MET A 21 -1.54 21.21 -19.68
N GLN A 22 -1.56 22.44 -20.20
CA GLN A 22 -0.37 23.27 -20.37
C GLN A 22 -0.60 24.72 -19.94
N TRP A 23 0.43 25.37 -19.40
CA TRP A 23 0.48 26.82 -19.19
C TRP A 23 1.44 27.48 -20.18
N ARG A 24 1.08 28.67 -20.66
CA ARG A 24 1.91 29.53 -21.52
C ARG A 24 2.26 30.81 -20.79
N PHE A 25 3.49 31.27 -20.95
CA PHE A 25 3.95 32.52 -20.33
C PHE A 25 4.32 33.56 -21.40
N PRO A 26 4.37 34.86 -21.07
CA PRO A 26 4.66 35.93 -22.04
C PRO A 26 6.03 35.79 -22.71
N THR A 27 6.97 35.11 -22.05
CA THR A 27 8.31 34.79 -22.57
C THR A 27 8.31 33.70 -23.65
N GLY A 28 7.16 33.08 -23.93
CA GLY A 28 7.05 31.89 -24.78
C GLY A 28 7.35 30.57 -24.06
N ALA A 29 7.72 30.63 -22.78
CA ALA A 29 7.89 29.43 -21.96
C ALA A 29 6.57 28.66 -21.82
N ARG A 30 6.67 27.33 -21.72
CA ARG A 30 5.54 26.43 -21.58
C ARG A 30 5.80 25.43 -20.48
N ILE A 31 4.82 25.21 -19.61
CA ILE A 31 4.84 24.14 -18.60
C ILE A 31 3.70 23.19 -18.93
N LYS A 32 4.01 21.91 -19.15
CA LYS A 32 3.03 20.86 -19.45
C LYS A 32 2.95 19.88 -18.29
N PHE A 33 1.74 19.54 -17.90
CA PHE A 33 1.45 18.49 -16.93
C PHE A 33 1.06 17.22 -17.68
N ALA A 34 1.61 16.08 -17.26
CA ALA A 34 1.38 14.80 -17.90
C ALA A 34 1.52 13.67 -16.89
N HIS A 35 0.89 12.53 -17.18
CA HIS A 35 1.01 11.31 -16.40
C HIS A 35 1.82 10.26 -17.18
N MET A 36 2.41 9.31 -16.46
CA MET A 36 3.11 8.16 -17.05
C MET A 36 2.78 6.92 -16.23
N GLN A 37 1.53 6.44 -16.34
CA GLN A 37 1.01 5.37 -15.50
C GLN A 37 1.73 4.04 -15.72
N TYR A 38 1.99 3.68 -16.99
CA TYR A 38 2.65 2.43 -17.33
C TYR A 38 4.04 2.67 -17.87
N GLU A 39 4.92 1.68 -17.70
CA GLU A 39 6.30 1.79 -18.18
C GLU A 39 6.38 2.07 -19.69
N LYS A 40 5.46 1.49 -20.48
CA LYS A 40 5.37 1.70 -21.94
C LYS A 40 5.10 3.16 -22.32
N ASN A 41 4.42 3.93 -21.46
CA ASN A 41 4.11 5.35 -21.71
C ASN A 41 5.35 6.23 -21.76
N ARG A 42 6.51 5.73 -21.31
CA ARG A 42 7.79 6.43 -21.54
C ARG A 42 7.98 6.71 -23.04
N LEU A 43 7.57 5.78 -23.91
CA LEU A 43 7.75 5.89 -25.36
C LEU A 43 6.95 7.04 -26.00
N ASP A 44 5.90 7.53 -25.33
CA ASP A 44 5.13 8.71 -25.76
C ASP A 44 6.00 9.99 -25.79
N TRP A 45 7.16 9.95 -25.13
CA TRP A 45 8.16 11.02 -25.08
C TRP A 45 9.36 10.79 -26.00
N GLN A 46 9.25 9.87 -26.97
CA GLN A 46 10.28 9.70 -27.98
C GLN A 46 10.50 11.01 -28.76
N GLY A 47 11.77 11.39 -28.92
CA GLY A 47 12.13 12.63 -29.61
C GLY A 47 11.94 13.93 -28.81
N ALA A 48 11.29 13.89 -27.64
CA ALA A 48 11.06 15.08 -26.82
C ALA A 48 12.37 15.75 -26.35
N GLN A 49 12.36 17.07 -26.26
CA GLN A 49 13.46 17.91 -25.79
C GLN A 49 12.94 18.82 -24.69
N ILE A 50 13.27 18.53 -23.43
CA ILE A 50 12.66 19.19 -22.27
C ILE A 50 13.78 19.66 -21.34
N PRO A 51 14.02 20.97 -21.20
CA PRO A 51 15.08 21.47 -20.31
C PRO A 51 14.76 21.33 -18.83
N LEU A 52 13.49 21.27 -18.45
CA LEU A 52 13.06 21.10 -17.05
C LEU A 52 12.07 19.95 -16.97
N ILE A 53 12.43 18.88 -16.27
CA ILE A 53 11.55 17.76 -15.98
C ILE A 53 11.27 17.74 -14.48
N GLY A 54 9.99 17.83 -14.11
CA GLY A 54 9.52 17.63 -12.75
C GLY A 54 8.88 16.25 -12.60
N PHE A 55 9.33 15.47 -11.62
CA PHE A 55 8.63 14.28 -11.15
C PHE A 55 7.93 14.60 -9.83
N ASP A 56 6.69 14.15 -9.70
CA ASP A 56 5.99 14.13 -8.42
C ASP A 56 5.80 12.67 -8.02
N GLN A 57 6.06 12.33 -6.76
CA GLN A 57 6.04 10.96 -6.24
C GLN A 57 6.93 9.99 -7.05
N LEU A 58 8.22 10.32 -7.16
CA LEU A 58 9.17 9.53 -7.95
C LEU A 58 9.27 8.07 -7.51
N GLU A 59 8.95 7.77 -6.26
CA GLU A 59 8.96 6.41 -5.69
C GLU A 59 8.08 5.43 -6.48
N HIS A 60 7.00 5.91 -7.10
CA HIS A 60 6.04 5.10 -7.87
C HIS A 60 6.46 4.88 -9.33
N PHE A 61 7.53 5.53 -9.80
CA PHE A 61 8.04 5.33 -11.15
C PHE A 61 9.07 4.21 -11.17
N THR A 62 9.18 3.51 -12.29
CA THR A 62 10.29 2.56 -12.49
C THR A 62 11.58 3.28 -12.84
N ALA A 63 12.73 2.65 -12.53
CA ALA A 63 14.03 3.15 -12.96
C ALA A 63 14.07 3.38 -14.48
N ALA A 64 13.45 2.50 -15.27
CA ALA A 64 13.38 2.62 -16.73
C ALA A 64 12.64 3.89 -17.18
N GLN A 65 11.55 4.28 -16.51
CA GLN A 65 10.85 5.53 -16.81
C GLN A 65 11.74 6.74 -16.51
N PHE A 66 12.38 6.77 -15.34
CA PHE A 66 13.26 7.87 -14.94
C PHE A 66 14.46 8.03 -15.89
N TRP A 67 15.22 6.96 -16.14
CA TRP A 67 16.40 7.00 -17.00
C TRP A 67 16.05 7.30 -18.45
N TYR A 68 14.89 6.81 -18.92
CA TYR A 68 14.38 7.20 -20.22
C TYR A 68 14.14 8.70 -20.28
N MET A 69 13.41 9.29 -19.32
CA MET A 69 13.18 10.74 -19.31
C MET A 69 14.46 11.56 -19.13
N LEU A 70 15.44 11.06 -18.39
CA LEU A 70 16.75 11.72 -18.26
C LEU A 70 17.43 11.93 -19.63
N SER A 71 17.26 11.02 -20.60
CA SER A 71 17.82 11.23 -21.95
C SER A 71 17.04 12.26 -22.80
N ARG A 72 15.85 12.67 -22.35
CA ARG A 72 15.04 13.76 -22.93
C ARG A 72 15.32 15.10 -22.26
N ASN A 73 16.04 15.07 -21.13
CA ASN A 73 16.49 16.24 -20.42
C ASN A 73 17.64 16.93 -21.18
N ARG A 74 17.28 17.64 -22.25
CA ARG A 74 18.19 18.33 -23.16
C ARG A 74 17.59 19.66 -23.58
N SER A 75 18.46 20.58 -23.99
CA SER A 75 18.08 21.96 -24.28
C SER A 75 18.60 22.40 -25.64
N THR A 76 17.74 23.11 -26.37
CA THR A 76 18.03 23.82 -27.62
C THR A 76 17.83 25.33 -27.46
N CYS A 77 17.44 25.78 -26.27
CA CYS A 77 17.08 27.17 -25.98
C CYS A 77 18.01 27.83 -24.95
N GLY A 78 19.15 27.21 -24.64
CA GLY A 78 20.16 27.74 -23.70
C GLY A 78 19.87 27.49 -22.22
N VAL A 79 18.67 27.05 -21.85
CA VAL A 79 18.34 26.65 -20.46
C VAL A 79 19.13 25.40 -20.10
N ARG A 80 19.86 25.41 -18.97
CA ARG A 80 20.58 24.22 -18.50
C ARG A 80 19.59 23.10 -18.14
N PRO A 81 19.72 21.90 -18.73
CA PRO A 81 18.84 20.77 -18.41
C PRO A 81 18.86 20.43 -16.91
N TYR A 82 17.69 20.27 -16.31
CA TYR A 82 17.52 20.03 -14.87
C TYR A 82 16.31 19.12 -14.60
N ILE A 83 16.49 18.17 -13.69
CA ILE A 83 15.40 17.35 -13.17
C ILE A 83 15.22 17.67 -11.69
N ARG A 84 13.96 17.85 -11.28
CA ARG A 84 13.57 17.93 -9.87
C ARG A 84 12.50 16.88 -9.59
N ALA A 85 12.58 16.25 -8.43
CA ALA A 85 11.63 15.24 -8.01
C ALA A 85 11.18 15.46 -6.56
N THR A 86 9.91 15.19 -6.28
CA THR A 86 9.44 14.89 -4.92
C THR A 86 9.42 13.37 -4.73
N VAL A 87 9.63 12.90 -3.50
CA VAL A 87 9.66 11.48 -3.20
C VAL A 87 9.35 11.23 -1.73
N ASN A 88 8.57 10.18 -1.44
CA ASN A 88 8.45 9.62 -0.09
C ASN A 88 9.35 8.39 0.07
N PRO A 89 9.78 8.06 1.30
CA PRO A 89 10.59 6.87 1.54
C PRO A 89 9.87 5.58 1.15
N ASP A 90 10.50 4.81 0.27
CA ASP A 90 10.05 3.47 -0.11
C ASP A 90 11.29 2.59 -0.39
N PRO A 91 11.58 1.58 0.47
CA PRO A 91 12.75 0.72 0.32
C PRO A 91 12.68 -0.21 -0.90
N ASP A 92 11.51 -0.36 -1.54
CA ASP A 92 11.34 -1.16 -2.76
C ASP A 92 11.47 -0.32 -4.03
N SER A 93 11.46 1.01 -3.90
CA SER A 93 11.66 1.91 -5.02
C SER A 93 13.13 1.98 -5.43
N PHE A 94 13.39 2.13 -6.73
CA PHE A 94 14.74 2.39 -7.25
C PHE A 94 15.36 3.68 -6.67
N VAL A 95 14.52 4.58 -6.15
CA VAL A 95 15.00 5.82 -5.51
C VAL A 95 15.75 5.51 -4.23
N ALA A 96 15.41 4.45 -3.48
CA ALA A 96 16.15 4.07 -2.28
C ALA A 96 17.62 3.78 -2.58
N GLU A 97 17.91 3.08 -3.69
CA GLU A 97 19.29 2.89 -4.16
C GLU A 97 19.92 4.21 -4.61
N LEU A 98 19.16 5.04 -5.35
CA LEU A 98 19.62 6.32 -5.86
C LEU A 98 20.04 7.28 -4.76
N VAL A 99 19.36 7.27 -3.61
CA VAL A 99 19.63 8.14 -2.46
C VAL A 99 20.41 7.46 -1.33
N ALA A 100 20.82 6.20 -1.48
CA ALA A 100 21.37 5.38 -0.40
C ALA A 100 22.55 6.05 0.34
N TRP A 101 23.39 6.82 -0.37
CA TRP A 101 24.53 7.51 0.23
C TRP A 101 24.12 8.60 1.25
N TRP A 102 22.96 9.23 1.06
CA TRP A 102 22.43 10.25 1.97
C TRP A 102 21.70 9.66 3.18
N ILE A 103 21.48 8.34 3.20
CA ILE A 103 20.69 7.66 4.22
C ILE A 103 21.60 6.79 5.09
N ASP A 104 21.38 6.82 6.40
CA ASP A 104 21.97 5.86 7.34
C ASP A 104 21.33 4.49 7.10
N GLN A 105 22.10 3.55 6.58
CA GLN A 105 21.60 2.22 6.20
C GLN A 105 21.30 1.31 7.41
N GLN A 106 21.62 1.73 8.63
CA GLN A 106 21.28 1.02 9.86
C GLN A 106 20.01 1.60 10.49
N ALA A 107 19.90 2.93 10.57
CA ALA A 107 18.77 3.62 11.19
C ALA A 107 17.61 3.88 10.22
N GLY A 108 17.90 4.07 8.94
CA GLY A 108 16.93 4.35 7.88
C GLY A 108 16.67 5.83 7.63
N PHE A 109 17.31 6.73 8.36
CA PHE A 109 17.04 8.16 8.28
C PHE A 109 18.12 8.90 7.49
N ALA A 110 17.77 10.06 6.96
CA ALA A 110 18.74 10.91 6.28
C ALA A 110 19.85 11.35 7.24
N ILE A 111 21.10 11.30 6.77
CA ILE A 111 22.29 11.75 7.50
C ILE A 111 22.35 13.28 7.38
N PRO A 112 22.19 14.04 8.47
CA PRO A 112 22.10 15.51 8.42
C PRO A 112 23.29 16.17 7.72
N GLU A 113 24.51 15.66 7.94
CA GLU A 113 25.75 16.20 7.38
C GLU A 113 25.85 15.99 5.86
N ARG A 114 25.06 15.05 5.31
CA ARG A 114 25.03 14.75 3.87
C ARG A 114 23.89 15.47 3.16
N ALA A 115 22.91 16.00 3.89
CA ALA A 115 21.76 16.70 3.33
C ALA A 115 22.19 17.83 2.39
N GLY A 116 21.71 17.82 1.15
CA GLY A 116 22.04 18.82 0.14
C GLY A 116 23.42 18.68 -0.50
N VAL A 117 24.29 17.77 -0.02
CA VAL A 117 25.61 17.54 -0.63
C VAL A 117 25.45 17.02 -2.06
N LEU A 118 26.14 17.67 -3.00
CA LEU A 118 26.15 17.30 -4.41
C LEU A 118 27.12 16.15 -4.64
N ARG A 119 26.62 15.05 -5.20
CA ARG A 119 27.40 13.87 -5.59
C ARG A 119 27.39 13.72 -7.11
N TRP A 120 28.46 13.13 -7.64
CA TRP A 120 28.63 12.93 -9.08
C TRP A 120 28.60 11.46 -9.42
N PHE A 121 28.07 11.11 -10.60
CA PHE A 121 28.05 9.72 -11.05
C PHE A 121 28.19 9.59 -12.56
N VAL A 122 28.70 8.42 -12.98
CA VAL A 122 28.52 7.90 -14.34
C VAL A 122 27.65 6.64 -14.27
N ARG A 123 26.92 6.36 -15.35
CA ARG A 123 26.06 5.18 -15.46
C ARG A 123 26.61 4.25 -16.53
N ILE A 124 27.01 3.04 -16.14
CA ILE A 124 27.66 2.03 -17.01
C ILE A 124 26.95 0.71 -16.78
N ASP A 125 26.47 0.06 -17.85
CA ASP A 125 25.74 -1.22 -17.77
C ASP A 125 24.65 -1.21 -16.70
N ASP A 126 23.86 -0.13 -16.69
CA ASP A 126 22.79 0.17 -15.74
C ASP A 126 23.20 0.36 -14.27
N ARG A 127 24.50 0.36 -13.95
CA ARG A 127 25.04 0.62 -12.61
C ARG A 127 25.53 2.06 -12.45
N LEU A 128 25.34 2.61 -11.25
CA LEU A 128 25.84 3.94 -10.90
C LEU A 128 27.20 3.84 -10.22
N VAL A 129 28.21 4.52 -10.79
CA VAL A 129 29.52 4.67 -10.15
C VAL A 129 29.63 6.10 -9.63
N TRP A 130 29.75 6.25 -8.31
CA TRP A 130 29.68 7.54 -7.61
C TRP A 130 31.04 8.14 -7.29
N PHE A 131 31.09 9.47 -7.21
CA PHE A 131 32.26 10.31 -6.97
C PHE A 131 31.91 11.53 -6.12
N ASP A 132 32.90 12.07 -5.42
CA ASP A 132 32.76 13.31 -4.64
C ASP A 132 32.87 14.56 -5.52
N SER A 133 33.55 14.46 -6.67
CA SER A 133 33.72 15.58 -7.59
C SER A 133 33.55 15.19 -9.06
N SER A 134 33.19 16.17 -9.91
CA SER A 134 33.16 15.96 -11.36
C SER A 134 34.54 15.70 -11.95
N GLY A 135 35.59 16.18 -11.28
CA GLY A 135 36.99 16.00 -11.71
C GLY A 135 37.40 14.53 -11.65
N GLU A 136 37.20 13.90 -10.49
CA GLU A 136 37.46 12.45 -10.30
C GLU A 136 36.68 11.59 -11.29
N ALA A 137 35.41 11.93 -11.52
CA ALA A 137 34.57 11.18 -12.47
C ALA A 137 35.11 11.26 -13.90
N ARG A 138 35.57 12.45 -14.33
CA ARG A 138 36.14 12.68 -15.66
C ARG A 138 37.53 12.07 -15.82
N GLU A 139 38.33 12.04 -14.75
CA GLU A 139 39.64 11.38 -14.76
C GLU A 139 39.48 9.86 -14.92
N LYS A 140 38.56 9.27 -14.17
CA LYS A 140 38.32 7.81 -14.22
C LYS A 140 37.55 7.36 -15.47
N TYR A 141 36.65 8.19 -15.98
CA TYR A 141 35.80 7.91 -17.15
C TYR A 141 35.78 9.10 -18.12
N PRO A 142 36.86 9.34 -18.87
CA PRO A 142 37.00 10.53 -19.72
C PRO A 142 35.97 10.59 -20.86
N ASP A 143 35.51 9.44 -21.34
CA ASP A 143 34.55 9.35 -22.45
C ASP A 143 33.08 9.48 -22.04
N ILE A 144 32.80 9.49 -20.73
CA ILE A 144 31.43 9.51 -20.18
C ILE A 144 31.24 10.77 -19.34
N PRO A 145 30.56 11.81 -19.87
CA PRO A 145 30.29 13.02 -19.09
C PRO A 145 29.46 12.69 -17.83
N PRO A 146 29.95 13.06 -16.62
CA PRO A 146 29.25 12.73 -15.38
C PRO A 146 27.97 13.55 -15.22
N LYS A 147 27.01 12.96 -14.50
CA LYS A 147 25.83 13.63 -13.97
C LYS A 147 26.02 13.92 -12.49
N SER A 148 25.21 14.84 -11.97
CA SER A 148 25.21 15.19 -10.55
C SER A 148 23.82 15.00 -9.95
N LEU A 149 23.76 14.60 -8.69
CA LEU A 149 22.54 14.46 -7.91
C LEU A 149 22.76 15.00 -6.50
N THR A 150 21.71 15.59 -5.92
CA THR A 150 21.65 15.95 -4.50
C THR A 150 20.30 15.52 -3.95
N PHE A 151 20.27 15.18 -2.67
CA PHE A 151 19.07 14.83 -1.93
C PHE A 151 18.89 15.80 -0.77
N ILE A 152 17.69 16.38 -0.67
CA ILE A 152 17.31 17.29 0.40
C ILE A 152 16.19 16.59 1.18
N PRO A 153 16.47 16.07 2.39
CA PRO A 153 15.42 15.53 3.23
C PRO A 153 14.48 16.64 3.66
N ALA A 154 13.20 16.33 3.74
CA ALA A 154 12.17 17.22 4.25
C ALA A 154 11.24 16.43 5.17
N LYS A 155 10.80 17.07 6.24
CA LYS A 155 9.79 16.57 7.17
C LYS A 155 8.58 17.51 7.22
N VAL A 156 7.50 17.04 7.82
CA VAL A 156 6.29 17.86 7.99
C VAL A 156 6.58 19.13 8.81
N GLU A 157 7.51 19.05 9.77
CA GLU A 157 7.94 20.17 10.59
C GLU A 157 8.67 21.27 9.80
N ASP A 158 9.23 20.95 8.63
CA ASP A 158 9.87 21.92 7.73
C ASP A 158 8.84 22.77 6.98
N ASN A 159 7.54 22.46 7.09
CA ASN A 159 6.44 23.20 6.48
C ASN A 159 5.51 23.81 7.55
N PRO A 160 5.95 24.88 8.25
CA PRO A 160 5.17 25.49 9.33
C PRO A 160 3.82 26.05 8.84
N GLU A 161 3.71 26.47 7.58
CA GLU A 161 2.48 27.01 7.03
C GLU A 161 1.42 25.92 6.79
N LEU A 162 1.83 24.72 6.39
CA LEU A 162 0.92 23.57 6.32
C LEU A 162 0.35 23.25 7.70
N LEU A 163 1.21 23.19 8.72
CA LEU A 163 0.79 22.91 10.10
C LEU A 163 -0.10 24.01 10.68
N ARG A 164 0.09 25.26 10.25
CA ARG A 164 -0.78 26.37 10.64
C ARG A 164 -2.15 26.29 9.97
N LYS A 165 -2.22 25.88 8.70
CA LYS A 165 -3.48 25.74 7.94
C LYS A 165 -4.26 24.47 8.32
N ASP A 166 -3.55 23.38 8.60
CA ASP A 166 -4.11 22.08 8.97
C ASP A 166 -3.35 21.50 10.18
N PRO A 167 -3.67 21.97 11.40
CA PRO A 167 -3.03 21.46 12.62
C PRO A 167 -3.36 19.98 12.90
N GLY A 168 -4.42 19.44 12.28
CA GLY A 168 -4.80 18.03 12.41
C GLY A 168 -3.97 17.08 11.53
N TYR A 169 -3.21 17.60 10.57
CA TYR A 169 -2.47 16.78 9.61
C TYR A 169 -1.50 15.79 10.27
N ILE A 170 -0.79 16.22 11.32
CA ILE A 170 0.12 15.34 12.08
C ILE A 170 -0.66 14.20 12.74
N ALA A 171 -1.84 14.46 13.29
CA ALA A 171 -2.65 13.43 13.91
C ALA A 171 -3.07 12.35 12.89
N ASN A 172 -3.35 12.74 11.65
CA ASN A 172 -3.66 11.80 10.57
C ASN A 172 -2.45 10.90 10.24
N LEU A 173 -1.23 11.49 10.16
CA LEU A 173 -0.01 10.71 9.94
C LEU A 173 0.32 9.79 11.13
N MET A 174 0.07 10.24 12.35
CA MET A 174 0.28 9.44 13.57
C MET A 174 -0.67 8.24 13.68
N ALA A 175 -1.86 8.35 13.08
CA ALA A 175 -2.86 7.28 13.05
C ALA A 175 -2.58 6.19 12.00
N LEU A 176 -1.56 6.37 11.15
CA LEU A 176 -1.14 5.35 10.19
C LEU A 176 -0.52 4.14 10.89
N PRO A 177 -0.64 2.94 10.29
CA PRO A 177 0.10 1.77 10.75
C PRO A 177 1.60 2.05 10.84
N LEU A 178 2.27 1.42 11.80
CA LEU A 178 3.68 1.65 12.13
C LEU A 178 4.60 1.87 10.91
N VAL A 179 4.57 0.97 9.91
CA VAL A 179 5.45 1.07 8.74
C VAL A 179 5.18 2.34 7.91
N ASP A 180 3.90 2.64 7.65
CA ASP A 180 3.53 3.82 6.86
C ASP A 180 3.78 5.11 7.65
N ARG A 181 3.53 5.09 8.97
CA ARG A 181 3.85 6.20 9.88
C ARG A 181 5.35 6.50 9.87
N GLU A 182 6.19 5.49 10.04
CA GLU A 182 7.65 5.67 10.03
C GLU A 182 8.18 6.17 8.68
N ARG A 183 7.56 5.78 7.56
CA ARG A 183 7.91 6.28 6.22
C ARG A 183 7.46 7.73 6.05
N LEU A 184 6.16 8.00 6.19
CA LEU A 184 5.55 9.29 5.81
C LEU A 184 5.76 10.40 6.85
N LEU A 185 5.77 10.06 8.14
CA LEU A 185 6.05 11.01 9.22
C LEU A 185 7.54 11.00 9.60
N GLY A 186 8.09 9.80 9.80
CA GLY A 186 9.47 9.64 10.29
C GLY A 186 10.54 9.90 9.23
N GLY A 187 10.24 9.66 7.94
CA GLY A 187 11.22 9.74 6.88
C GLY A 187 12.12 8.49 6.77
N ASN A 188 11.67 7.32 7.24
CA ASN A 188 12.48 6.10 7.26
C ASN A 188 12.50 5.36 5.90
N TRP A 189 13.67 5.28 5.29
CA TRP A 189 13.92 4.70 3.95
C TRP A 189 14.17 3.20 3.91
N ILE A 190 14.36 2.54 5.05
CA ILE A 190 14.68 1.11 5.08
C ILE A 190 13.61 0.28 5.80
N ILE A 191 12.67 0.91 6.50
CA ILE A 191 11.63 0.19 7.23
C ILE A 191 10.72 -0.58 6.26
N ARG A 192 10.60 -1.87 6.53
CA ARG A 192 9.74 -2.81 5.81
C ARG A 192 8.70 -3.41 6.76
N PRO A 193 7.56 -3.86 6.22
CA PRO A 193 6.73 -4.86 6.90
C PRO A 193 7.60 -6.03 7.34
N ALA A 194 7.44 -6.44 8.59
CA ALA A 194 8.14 -7.58 9.21
C ALA A 194 7.28 -8.11 10.36
N ALA A 195 7.56 -9.33 10.80
CA ALA A 195 6.93 -9.95 11.96
C ALA A 195 6.98 -9.00 13.16
N GLY A 196 5.85 -8.84 13.84
CA GLY A 196 5.70 -7.91 14.97
C GLY A 196 5.57 -6.43 14.60
N LYS A 197 5.83 -6.03 13.34
CA LYS A 197 5.65 -4.65 12.85
C LYS A 197 4.34 -4.43 12.11
N VAL A 198 3.77 -5.49 11.50
CA VAL A 198 2.43 -5.45 10.90
C VAL A 198 1.37 -5.72 11.97
N PHE A 199 1.55 -6.80 12.73
CA PHE A 199 0.74 -7.10 13.91
C PHE A 199 1.64 -7.51 15.08
N ASN A 200 1.43 -6.91 16.25
CA ASN A 200 2.05 -7.36 17.48
C ASN A 200 1.06 -8.16 18.32
N ARG A 201 1.45 -9.38 18.75
CA ARG A 201 0.60 -10.19 19.64
C ARG A 201 0.17 -9.46 20.92
N GLY A 202 0.96 -8.49 21.39
CA GLY A 202 0.67 -7.67 22.56
C GLY A 202 -0.42 -6.61 22.36
N TRP A 203 -0.85 -6.35 21.12
CA TRP A 203 -1.95 -5.41 20.83
C TRP A 203 -3.33 -5.98 21.14
N PHE A 204 -3.42 -7.30 21.29
CA PHE A 204 -4.68 -8.03 21.34
C PHE A 204 -5.05 -8.44 22.77
N GLU A 205 -6.02 -7.75 23.36
CA GLU A 205 -6.57 -8.09 24.67
C GLU A 205 -7.47 -9.33 24.59
N LEU A 206 -7.27 -10.31 25.48
CA LEU A 206 -8.19 -11.44 25.63
C LEU A 206 -9.32 -11.10 26.60
N VAL A 207 -10.56 -11.28 26.14
CA VAL A 207 -11.77 -11.06 26.92
C VAL A 207 -12.54 -12.37 27.13
N ASP A 208 -13.22 -12.50 28.27
CA ASP A 208 -14.01 -13.69 28.61
C ASP A 208 -15.45 -13.63 28.07
N ALA A 209 -15.94 -12.43 27.75
CA ALA A 209 -17.27 -12.19 27.20
C ALA A 209 -17.26 -10.98 26.26
N ILE A 210 -18.25 -10.94 25.37
CA ILE A 210 -18.47 -9.83 24.43
C ILE A 210 -19.82 -9.20 24.76
N PRO A 211 -19.95 -7.87 24.70
CA PRO A 211 -21.25 -7.21 24.84
C PRO A 211 -22.30 -7.77 23.87
N GLU A 212 -23.57 -7.68 24.26
CA GLU A 212 -24.69 -8.07 23.40
C GLU A 212 -24.86 -7.13 22.21
N GLY A 213 -25.51 -7.65 21.16
CA GLY A 213 -25.73 -6.92 19.91
C GLY A 213 -24.50 -6.90 18.99
N GLY A 214 -24.50 -5.99 18.03
CA GLY A 214 -23.44 -5.84 17.03
C GLY A 214 -23.67 -6.61 15.74
N GLU A 215 -22.75 -6.41 14.81
CA GLU A 215 -22.75 -7.03 13.48
C GLU A 215 -21.65 -8.08 13.40
N GLU A 216 -21.93 -9.20 12.74
CA GLU A 216 -20.99 -10.30 12.63
C GLU A 216 -20.65 -10.62 11.18
N CYS A 217 -19.37 -10.89 10.92
CA CYS A 217 -18.90 -11.41 9.65
C CYS A 217 -17.96 -12.59 9.90
N ARG A 218 -18.21 -13.72 9.23
CA ARG A 218 -17.18 -14.72 8.98
C ARG A 218 -16.65 -14.55 7.56
N PHE A 219 -15.34 -14.41 7.44
CA PHE A 219 -14.67 -14.38 6.16
C PHE A 219 -13.81 -15.63 6.01
N TRP A 220 -13.83 -16.21 4.81
CA TRP A 220 -13.05 -17.38 4.45
C TRP A 220 -11.96 -17.03 3.44
N ASP A 221 -10.75 -17.51 3.73
CA ASP A 221 -9.70 -17.69 2.75
C ASP A 221 -9.61 -19.19 2.42
N PHE A 222 -9.72 -19.52 1.14
CA PHE A 222 -9.79 -20.92 0.68
C PHE A 222 -8.49 -21.33 0.03
N ALA A 223 -7.82 -22.33 0.60
CA ALA A 223 -6.66 -22.95 -0.02
C ALA A 223 -7.04 -23.58 -1.36
N ALA A 224 -6.17 -23.39 -2.36
CA ALA A 224 -6.36 -23.93 -3.70
C ALA A 224 -5.73 -25.33 -3.91
N THR A 225 -4.79 -25.71 -3.05
CA THR A 225 -3.97 -26.93 -3.19
C THR A 225 -4.11 -27.87 -1.99
N GLU A 226 -4.05 -29.18 -2.25
CA GLU A 226 -4.08 -30.22 -1.20
C GLU A 226 -2.67 -30.62 -0.78
N ARG A 227 -2.58 -31.30 0.38
CA ARG A 227 -1.37 -31.99 0.81
C ARG A 227 -1.27 -33.34 0.08
N GLU A 228 -0.46 -33.44 -0.96
CA GLU A 228 -0.28 -34.69 -1.71
C GLU A 228 0.75 -35.64 -1.06
N THR A 229 1.76 -35.09 -0.37
CA THR A 229 2.84 -35.83 0.28
C THR A 229 3.12 -35.38 1.71
N LYS A 230 3.86 -36.20 2.47
CA LYS A 230 4.28 -35.87 3.86
C LYS A 230 5.16 -34.61 3.95
N GLY A 231 5.82 -34.20 2.86
CA GLY A 231 6.68 -33.01 2.81
C GLY A 231 5.95 -31.74 2.38
N ASP A 232 4.71 -31.85 1.86
CA ASP A 232 3.95 -30.70 1.40
C ASP A 232 3.34 -29.95 2.58
N ASP A 233 3.40 -28.63 2.51
CA ASP A 233 2.81 -27.70 3.47
C ASP A 233 1.87 -26.75 2.71
N PRO A 234 0.68 -27.23 2.30
CA PRO A 234 -0.25 -26.41 1.55
C PRO A 234 -0.84 -25.29 2.42
N ASP A 235 -1.40 -24.28 1.77
CA ASP A 235 -2.10 -23.21 2.47
C ASP A 235 -3.31 -23.73 3.25
N TYR A 236 -3.72 -23.00 4.28
CA TYR A 236 -4.85 -23.37 5.10
C TYR A 236 -6.15 -22.85 4.49
N THR A 237 -7.20 -23.66 4.52
CA THR A 237 -8.55 -23.08 4.46
C THR A 237 -8.82 -22.44 5.81
N ALA A 238 -8.82 -21.12 5.87
CA ALA A 238 -8.98 -20.32 7.08
C ALA A 238 -10.33 -19.61 7.09
N GLY A 239 -11.03 -19.68 8.22
CA GLY A 239 -12.29 -18.97 8.46
C GLY A 239 -12.22 -18.21 9.78
N VAL A 240 -12.21 -16.88 9.72
CA VAL A 240 -12.17 -16.02 10.91
C VAL A 240 -13.49 -15.28 11.06
N LYS A 241 -14.04 -15.30 12.28
CA LYS A 241 -15.29 -14.60 12.61
C LYS A 241 -15.02 -13.43 13.53
N ILE A 242 -15.55 -12.27 13.15
CA ILE A 242 -15.46 -11.02 13.90
C ILE A 242 -16.87 -10.53 14.22
N ARG A 243 -17.06 -10.02 15.43
CA ARG A 243 -18.22 -9.24 15.85
C ARG A 243 -17.81 -7.80 16.10
N LYS A 244 -18.50 -6.84 15.48
CA LYS A 244 -18.33 -5.41 15.74
C LYS A 244 -19.41 -4.93 16.70
N VAL A 245 -19.02 -4.38 17.84
CA VAL A 245 -19.93 -3.73 18.80
C VAL A 245 -19.46 -2.30 19.05
N GLY A 246 -20.22 -1.33 18.57
CA GLY A 246 -19.80 0.07 18.57
C GLY A 246 -18.53 0.25 17.73
N MET A 247 -17.45 0.73 18.37
CA MET A 247 -16.14 0.93 17.73
C MET A 247 -15.15 -0.22 17.95
N VAL A 248 -15.55 -1.27 18.67
CA VAL A 248 -14.66 -2.38 19.04
C VAL A 248 -14.99 -3.62 18.21
N TYR A 249 -13.94 -4.28 17.72
CA TYR A 249 -13.99 -5.48 16.91
C TYR A 249 -13.49 -6.67 17.74
N TYR A 250 -14.32 -7.69 17.89
CA TYR A 250 -14.02 -8.88 18.65
C TYR A 250 -13.80 -10.04 17.70
N VAL A 251 -12.59 -10.58 17.63
CA VAL A 251 -12.33 -11.86 16.96
C VAL A 251 -12.89 -12.95 17.87
N ILE A 252 -13.95 -13.62 17.41
CA ILE A 252 -14.73 -14.54 18.25
C ILE A 252 -14.41 -16.01 17.99
N ASP A 253 -13.93 -16.31 16.78
CA ASP A 253 -13.59 -17.66 16.37
C ASP A 253 -12.59 -17.64 15.21
N CYS A 254 -11.71 -18.63 15.18
CA CYS A 254 -10.78 -18.89 14.09
C CYS A 254 -10.71 -20.39 13.83
N VAL A 255 -11.01 -20.79 12.60
CA VAL A 255 -10.83 -22.14 12.05
C VAL A 255 -9.75 -22.05 10.99
N ALA A 256 -8.82 -23.00 10.96
CA ALA A 256 -7.78 -23.07 9.93
C ALA A 256 -7.33 -24.52 9.79
N ASP A 257 -7.70 -25.17 8.69
CA ASP A 257 -7.38 -26.58 8.43
C ASP A 257 -6.85 -26.78 7.00
N GLN A 258 -5.86 -27.66 6.85
CA GLN A 258 -5.36 -28.13 5.54
C GLN A 258 -6.22 -29.32 5.10
N VAL A 259 -7.25 -29.04 4.30
CA VAL A 259 -8.26 -30.04 3.87
C VAL A 259 -8.44 -30.03 2.36
N GLY A 260 -8.81 -31.18 1.80
CA GLY A 260 -9.16 -31.31 0.38
C GLY A 260 -10.54 -30.73 0.04
N PRO A 261 -10.89 -30.47 -1.24
CA PRO A 261 -12.11 -29.78 -1.64
C PRO A 261 -13.40 -30.41 -1.10
N ALA A 262 -13.48 -31.74 -1.03
CA ALA A 262 -14.67 -32.42 -0.51
C ALA A 262 -14.88 -32.20 1.01
N ASP A 263 -13.79 -32.06 1.76
CA ASP A 263 -13.84 -31.80 3.20
C ASP A 263 -13.86 -30.29 3.49
N GLN A 264 -13.33 -29.46 2.59
CA GLN A 264 -13.47 -28.00 2.59
C GLN A 264 -14.94 -27.59 2.55
N ASP A 265 -15.74 -28.20 1.67
CA ASP A 265 -17.19 -27.95 1.58
C ASP A 265 -17.94 -28.30 2.88
N LYS A 266 -17.58 -29.44 3.48
CA LYS A 266 -18.16 -29.89 4.75
C LYS A 266 -17.77 -28.96 5.89
N LEU A 267 -16.51 -28.51 5.92
CA LEU A 267 -15.99 -27.56 6.89
C LEU A 267 -16.73 -26.23 6.78
N PHE A 268 -16.78 -25.65 5.59
CA PHE A 268 -17.45 -24.38 5.30
C PHE A 268 -18.93 -24.40 5.71
N LEU A 269 -19.67 -25.43 5.28
CA LEU A 269 -21.09 -25.57 5.60
C LEU A 269 -21.32 -25.88 7.08
N GLY A 270 -20.49 -26.74 7.66
CA GLY A 270 -20.57 -27.17 9.05
C GLY A 270 -20.34 -26.00 10.03
N VAL A 271 -19.27 -25.24 9.81
CA VAL A 271 -18.95 -24.04 10.59
C VAL A 271 -20.03 -22.98 10.41
N SER A 272 -20.51 -22.75 9.19
CA SER A 272 -21.56 -21.75 8.95
C SER A 272 -22.88 -22.08 9.67
N ARG A 273 -23.26 -23.36 9.69
CA ARG A 273 -24.43 -23.83 10.46
C ARG A 273 -24.21 -23.72 11.96
N GLN A 274 -23.00 -24.00 12.45
CA GLN A 274 -22.66 -23.88 13.86
C GLN A 274 -22.74 -22.42 14.31
N ASP A 275 -22.22 -21.50 13.51
CA ASP A 275 -22.29 -20.06 13.73
C ASP A 275 -23.73 -19.57 13.86
N GLN A 276 -24.60 -19.95 12.91
CA GLN A 276 -26.02 -19.56 12.94
C GLN A 276 -26.71 -20.02 14.22
N ARG A 277 -26.39 -21.24 14.70
CA ARG A 277 -26.94 -21.79 15.95
C ARG A 277 -26.43 -21.07 17.19
N LYS A 278 -25.15 -20.65 17.21
CA LYS A 278 -24.53 -19.97 18.35
C LYS A 278 -24.91 -18.49 18.45
N SER A 279 -24.94 -17.79 17.31
CA SER A 279 -25.19 -16.34 17.31
C SER A 279 -26.66 -15.98 17.49
N GLY A 280 -27.60 -16.86 17.12
CA GLY A 280 -29.04 -16.61 17.23
C GLY A 280 -29.57 -15.49 16.31
N ALA A 281 -28.70 -14.84 15.54
CA ALA A 281 -29.00 -13.77 14.60
C ALA A 281 -28.33 -14.06 13.22
N PRO A 282 -28.84 -13.48 12.12
CA PRO A 282 -28.15 -13.51 10.83
C PRO A 282 -26.77 -12.87 10.94
N TYR A 283 -25.81 -13.36 10.16
CA TYR A 283 -24.46 -12.82 10.06
C TYR A 283 -23.98 -12.91 8.62
N MET A 284 -22.98 -12.09 8.27
CA MET A 284 -22.38 -12.08 6.94
C MET A 284 -21.41 -13.27 6.79
N VAL A 285 -21.53 -13.98 5.67
CA VAL A 285 -20.52 -14.94 5.21
C VAL A 285 -19.88 -14.37 3.96
N ARG A 286 -18.56 -14.23 3.98
CA ARG A 286 -17.77 -13.64 2.90
C ARG A 286 -16.57 -14.52 2.56
N TRP A 287 -16.05 -14.39 1.36
CA TRP A 287 -14.82 -15.05 0.91
C TRP A 287 -14.19 -14.29 -0.24
N GLU A 288 -12.92 -14.54 -0.52
CA GLU A 288 -12.24 -13.94 -1.66
C GLU A 288 -12.68 -14.60 -2.99
N THR A 289 -12.85 -13.79 -4.03
CA THR A 289 -13.24 -14.26 -5.37
C THR A 289 -12.24 -13.80 -6.42
N GLU A 290 -11.63 -14.77 -7.10
CA GLU A 290 -10.81 -14.50 -8.26
C GLU A 290 -11.64 -13.91 -9.42
N PRO A 291 -11.09 -12.95 -10.19
CA PRO A 291 -11.80 -12.30 -11.29
C PRO A 291 -12.07 -13.23 -12.49
N ALA A 292 -11.37 -14.36 -12.57
CA ALA A 292 -11.45 -15.33 -13.66
C ALA A 292 -12.78 -16.12 -13.68
N SER A 293 -13.05 -16.81 -14.79
CA SER A 293 -14.28 -17.59 -14.97
C SER A 293 -14.43 -18.72 -13.94
N ALA A 294 -13.31 -19.29 -13.47
CA ALA A 294 -13.29 -20.29 -12.40
C ALA A 294 -13.81 -19.70 -11.07
N GLY A 295 -13.26 -18.57 -10.62
CA GLY A 295 -13.69 -17.90 -9.39
C GLY A 295 -15.17 -17.50 -9.39
N LYS A 296 -15.72 -17.10 -10.55
CA LYS A 296 -17.16 -16.82 -10.69
C LYS A 296 -18.04 -18.06 -10.51
N LYS A 297 -17.63 -19.21 -11.08
CA LYS A 297 -18.35 -20.47 -10.92
C LYS A 297 -18.29 -20.95 -9.47
N GLU A 298 -17.13 -20.81 -8.84
CA GLU A 298 -16.92 -21.19 -7.45
C GLU A 298 -17.77 -20.33 -6.50
N THR A 299 -17.80 -19.01 -6.72
CA THR A 299 -18.67 -18.11 -5.96
C THR A 299 -20.14 -18.48 -6.10
N TRP A 300 -20.60 -18.82 -7.30
CA TRP A 300 -21.97 -19.27 -7.52
C TRP A 300 -22.29 -20.56 -6.75
N ARG A 301 -21.35 -21.52 -6.75
CA ARG A 301 -21.45 -22.79 -6.03
C ARG A 301 -21.53 -22.57 -4.50
N LEU A 302 -20.59 -21.83 -3.92
CA LEU A 302 -20.54 -21.53 -2.48
C LEU A 302 -21.78 -20.76 -2.01
N THR A 303 -22.24 -19.77 -2.80
CA THR A 303 -23.47 -19.02 -2.51
C THR A 303 -24.69 -19.95 -2.50
N THR A 304 -24.76 -20.91 -3.44
CA THR A 304 -25.86 -21.88 -3.52
C THR A 304 -25.87 -22.84 -2.31
N MET A 305 -24.70 -23.26 -1.84
CA MET A 305 -24.58 -24.13 -0.65
C MET A 305 -25.11 -23.48 0.63
N LEU A 306 -24.99 -22.16 0.74
CA LEU A 306 -25.46 -21.37 1.87
C LEU A 306 -26.79 -20.65 1.57
N ALA A 307 -27.71 -21.32 0.86
CA ALA A 307 -29.06 -20.80 0.68
C ALA A 307 -29.70 -20.43 2.04
N GLY A 308 -30.16 -19.18 2.17
CA GLY A 308 -30.72 -18.61 3.40
C GLY A 308 -29.72 -17.85 4.28
N TYR A 309 -28.44 -17.81 3.91
CA TYR A 309 -27.42 -16.98 4.55
C TYR A 309 -27.16 -15.72 3.71
N ASP A 310 -26.69 -14.65 4.35
CA ASP A 310 -26.07 -13.52 3.65
C ASP A 310 -24.65 -13.94 3.22
N ALA A 311 -24.55 -14.64 2.08
CA ALA A 311 -23.32 -15.21 1.54
C ALA A 311 -22.88 -14.49 0.26
N LYS A 312 -21.65 -13.97 0.22
CA LYS A 312 -21.15 -13.21 -0.94
C LYS A 312 -19.63 -13.28 -1.11
N GLY A 313 -19.19 -13.56 -2.33
CA GLY A 313 -17.80 -13.44 -2.75
C GLY A 313 -17.37 -11.98 -2.96
N ILE A 314 -16.19 -11.63 -2.46
CA ILE A 314 -15.59 -10.29 -2.49
C ILE A 314 -14.36 -10.31 -3.40
N ARG A 315 -14.28 -9.34 -4.31
CA ARG A 315 -13.09 -9.20 -5.15
C ARG A 315 -11.99 -8.46 -4.39
N PRO A 316 -10.77 -9.01 -4.31
CA PRO A 316 -9.66 -8.32 -3.67
C PRO A 316 -9.28 -7.07 -4.47
N GLN A 317 -8.91 -5.99 -3.78
CA GLN A 317 -8.26 -4.82 -4.38
C GLN A 317 -6.98 -4.51 -3.61
N GLY A 318 -5.87 -4.37 -4.33
CA GLY A 318 -4.54 -4.22 -3.72
C GLY A 318 -3.96 -5.53 -3.19
N ASP A 319 -2.73 -5.47 -2.71
CA ASP A 319 -2.05 -6.61 -2.09
C ASP A 319 -2.59 -6.91 -0.68
N LYS A 320 -2.32 -8.12 -0.20
CA LYS A 320 -2.78 -8.66 1.10
C LYS A 320 -2.41 -7.75 2.28
N ILE A 321 -1.17 -7.27 2.33
CA ILE A 321 -0.69 -6.40 3.41
C ILE A 321 -1.39 -5.05 3.39
N THR A 322 -1.55 -4.44 2.21
CA THR A 322 -2.30 -3.19 2.07
C THR A 322 -3.75 -3.34 2.55
N ARG A 323 -4.42 -4.47 2.24
CA ARG A 323 -5.78 -4.75 2.72
C ARG A 323 -5.88 -4.96 4.25
N ALA A 324 -4.79 -5.38 4.89
CA ALA A 324 -4.71 -5.60 6.33
C ALA A 324 -4.36 -4.35 7.14
N LYS A 325 -3.85 -3.28 6.50
CA LYS A 325 -3.48 -2.02 7.16
C LYS A 325 -4.60 -1.40 8.02
N PRO A 326 -5.87 -1.32 7.56
CA PRO A 326 -6.96 -0.79 8.39
C PRO A 326 -7.18 -1.58 9.69
N LEU A 327 -7.09 -2.91 9.62
CA LEU A 327 -7.18 -3.80 10.79
C LEU A 327 -5.99 -3.58 11.73
N ALA A 328 -4.77 -3.49 11.21
CA ALA A 328 -3.56 -3.26 12.00
C ALA A 328 -3.64 -1.95 12.79
N ALA A 329 -4.12 -0.87 12.16
CA ALA A 329 -4.32 0.41 12.82
C ALA A 329 -5.31 0.31 14.00
N GLN A 330 -6.44 -0.39 13.83
CA GLN A 330 -7.41 -0.59 14.91
C GLN A 330 -6.87 -1.50 16.02
N ALA A 331 -6.06 -2.51 15.68
CA ALA A 331 -5.42 -3.37 16.65
C ALA A 331 -4.41 -2.60 17.51
N GLU A 332 -3.55 -1.78 16.90
CA GLU A 332 -2.52 -0.99 17.58
C GLU A 332 -3.12 -0.06 18.65
N VAL A 333 -4.30 0.51 18.39
CA VAL A 333 -5.02 1.39 19.35
C VAL A 333 -5.92 0.63 20.34
N GLY A 334 -5.92 -0.70 20.33
CA GLY A 334 -6.66 -1.54 21.27
C GLY A 334 -8.15 -1.75 20.95
N ASN A 335 -8.60 -1.39 19.75
CA ASN A 335 -9.98 -1.58 19.30
C ASN A 335 -10.25 -3.00 18.77
N VAL A 336 -9.23 -3.85 18.67
CA VAL A 336 -9.39 -5.26 18.27
C VAL A 336 -9.06 -6.17 19.46
N LYS A 337 -10.04 -7.00 19.86
CA LYS A 337 -9.95 -7.89 21.02
C LYS A 337 -10.25 -9.34 20.62
N LEU A 338 -9.82 -10.29 21.42
CA LEU A 338 -10.04 -11.72 21.18
C LEU A 338 -10.95 -12.29 22.26
N LEU A 339 -12.01 -12.99 21.85
CA LEU A 339 -12.72 -13.86 22.77
C LEU A 339 -11.82 -15.04 23.16
N ARG A 340 -11.76 -15.37 24.45
CA ARG A 340 -10.98 -16.51 24.92
C ARG A 340 -11.48 -17.82 24.30
N GLY A 341 -10.58 -18.56 23.68
CA GLY A 341 -10.84 -19.83 23.02
C GLY A 341 -9.56 -20.61 22.71
N PRO A 342 -9.67 -21.92 22.42
CA PRO A 342 -8.50 -22.76 22.15
C PRO A 342 -7.72 -22.34 20.88
N TRP A 343 -8.36 -21.56 20.00
CA TRP A 343 -7.77 -21.04 18.76
C TRP A 343 -6.82 -19.84 18.95
N ASN A 344 -6.86 -19.15 20.11
CA ASN A 344 -6.16 -17.87 20.27
C ASN A 344 -4.64 -17.98 20.05
N GLN A 345 -3.99 -19.05 20.55
CA GLN A 345 -2.53 -19.19 20.44
C GLN A 345 -2.09 -19.32 18.98
N ARG A 346 -2.80 -20.13 18.18
CA ARG A 346 -2.53 -20.28 16.74
C ARG A 346 -2.72 -18.95 16.02
N TRP A 347 -3.84 -18.28 16.27
CA TRP A 347 -4.15 -17.00 15.64
C TRP A 347 -3.11 -15.92 15.99
N LEU A 348 -2.76 -15.77 17.28
CA LEU A 348 -1.77 -14.78 17.73
C LEU A 348 -0.39 -15.04 17.15
N GLN A 349 0.04 -16.30 17.08
CA GLN A 349 1.30 -16.68 16.47
C GLN A 349 1.33 -16.35 14.97
N HIS A 350 0.26 -16.71 14.25
CA HIS A 350 0.13 -16.41 12.83
C HIS A 350 0.16 -14.91 12.56
N MET A 351 -0.72 -14.14 13.21
CA MET A 351 -0.77 -12.69 13.03
C MET A 351 0.57 -12.02 13.34
N HIS A 352 1.25 -12.44 14.41
CA HIS A 352 2.56 -11.89 14.76
C HIS A 352 3.64 -12.20 13.73
N SER A 353 3.57 -13.35 13.06
CA SER A 353 4.57 -13.74 12.06
C SER A 353 4.42 -13.01 10.72
N VAL A 354 3.26 -12.43 10.40
CA VAL A 354 3.05 -11.75 9.11
C VAL A 354 3.97 -10.51 8.98
N PRO A 355 4.64 -10.31 7.83
CA PRO A 355 4.58 -11.10 6.59
C PRO A 355 5.66 -12.17 6.46
N ASP A 356 6.52 -12.35 7.46
CA ASP A 356 7.68 -13.26 7.39
C ASP A 356 7.30 -14.74 7.61
N GLY A 357 6.07 -15.00 8.05
CA GLY A 357 5.51 -16.34 8.26
C GLY A 357 5.27 -17.09 6.94
N PRO A 358 5.21 -18.43 6.98
CA PRO A 358 5.06 -19.26 5.78
C PRO A 358 3.66 -19.20 5.15
N HIS A 359 2.66 -18.72 5.91
CA HIS A 359 1.27 -18.62 5.47
C HIS A 359 0.67 -17.29 5.91
N ASP A 360 -0.36 -16.84 5.19
CA ASP A 360 -1.08 -15.59 5.45
C ASP A 360 -2.61 -15.76 5.52
N ASP A 361 -3.12 -17.00 5.42
CA ASP A 361 -4.56 -17.30 5.29
C ASP A 361 -5.42 -16.77 6.46
N ILE A 362 -4.92 -16.91 7.69
CA ILE A 362 -5.63 -16.41 8.88
C ILE A 362 -5.64 -14.89 8.87
N MET A 363 -4.55 -14.25 8.44
CA MET A 363 -4.48 -12.80 8.35
C MET A 363 -5.43 -12.27 7.26
N ASP A 364 -5.46 -12.90 6.10
CA ASP A 364 -6.37 -12.55 5.00
C ASP A 364 -7.83 -12.73 5.40
N ALA A 365 -8.18 -13.86 6.01
CA ALA A 365 -9.52 -14.08 6.55
C ALA A 365 -9.88 -13.04 7.63
N THR A 366 -8.95 -12.69 8.51
CA THR A 366 -9.19 -11.67 9.55
C THR A 366 -9.42 -10.28 8.92
N ALA A 367 -8.55 -9.86 8.01
CA ALA A 367 -8.64 -8.57 7.32
C ALA A 367 -9.91 -8.48 6.48
N GLY A 368 -10.28 -9.56 5.78
CA GLY A 368 -11.52 -9.65 5.02
C GLY A 368 -12.76 -9.50 5.90
N ALA A 369 -12.80 -10.17 7.05
CA ALA A 369 -13.93 -10.06 7.99
C ALA A 369 -14.04 -8.64 8.56
N PHE A 370 -12.91 -8.01 8.90
CA PHE A 370 -12.87 -6.64 9.39
C PHE A 370 -13.38 -5.65 8.33
N ASN A 371 -12.87 -5.75 7.09
CA ASN A 371 -13.23 -4.85 6.00
C ASN A 371 -14.71 -4.98 5.63
N ALA A 372 -15.27 -6.18 5.64
CA ALA A 372 -16.70 -6.39 5.41
C ALA A 372 -17.59 -5.68 6.46
N LEU A 373 -17.13 -5.57 7.71
CA LEU A 373 -17.83 -4.88 8.81
C LEU A 373 -17.64 -3.35 8.80
N LEU A 374 -16.89 -2.81 7.83
CA LEU A 374 -16.84 -1.37 7.57
C LEU A 374 -17.96 -0.92 6.64
N GLU A 375 -18.47 -1.82 5.79
CA GLU A 375 -19.60 -1.52 4.91
C GLU A 375 -20.92 -1.57 5.71
N PRO A 376 -21.87 -0.64 5.50
CA PRO A 376 -23.16 -0.68 6.17
C PRO A 376 -23.92 -1.99 5.88
N TRP A 377 -24.24 -2.76 6.92
CA TRP A 377 -25.08 -3.95 6.78
C TRP A 377 -26.55 -3.55 6.64
N GLY A 378 -27.20 -3.94 5.54
CA GLY A 378 -28.65 -3.79 5.36
C GLY A 378 -29.17 -2.49 4.71
N LEU A 379 -28.30 -1.61 4.20
CA LEU A 379 -28.72 -0.49 3.33
C LEU A 379 -28.35 -0.77 1.87
N GLN A 380 -29.11 -1.66 1.22
CA GLN A 380 -29.27 -1.53 -0.23
C GLN A 380 -30.14 -0.29 -0.47
N THR A 381 -29.53 0.86 -0.74
CA THR A 381 -30.23 1.90 -1.49
C THR A 381 -30.72 1.25 -2.79
N MET A 382 -32.04 1.11 -2.94
CA MET A 382 -32.61 0.76 -4.23
C MET A 382 -32.02 1.74 -5.27
N PRO A 383 -31.63 1.27 -6.47
CA PRO A 383 -31.38 2.19 -7.56
C PRO A 383 -32.66 3.01 -7.75
N SER A 384 -32.55 4.34 -7.73
CA SER A 384 -33.62 5.20 -8.23
C SER A 384 -33.97 4.70 -9.64
N LEU A 385 -35.20 4.24 -9.85
CA LEU A 385 -35.72 3.89 -11.17
C LEU A 385 -36.10 5.14 -11.98
N TYR A 386 -35.56 6.30 -11.61
CA TYR A 386 -35.62 7.53 -12.37
C TYR A 386 -34.22 8.15 -12.38
N ASP A 387 -33.49 7.89 -13.47
CA ASP A 387 -32.81 8.90 -14.30
C ASP A 387 -32.47 8.30 -15.68
#